data_AF-A0A1G3EAI3-F1
#
_entry.id   AF-A0A1G3EAI3-F1
#
_cell.length_a   1.000
_cell.length_b   1.000
_cell.length_c   1.000
_cell.angle_alpha   90.00
_cell.angle_beta   90.00
_cell.angle_gamma   90.00
#
_symmetry.space_group_name_H-M   'P 1'
#
loop_
_entity.id
_entity.type
_entity.pdbx_description
1 polymer ?
#
loop_
_entity_poly.entity_id
_entity_poly.type
_entity_poly.pdbx_seq_one_letter_code
_entity_poly.pdbx_strand_id
1 'polypeptide(L)'
;MLAALTHTALHSAAGTAAALPQAGGHPSFAPCHIFPTADGALFLAVSNDYQFAELSALAGQPQWSADPRFASHPARCRHHIELTEVLRRCTVEHRTEEWMAALRWVGVPCAALAPNQLS
;
A
#
# COMPACT_ATOMS: atom_id res chain seq x y z
N MET A 1 45.08 -2.87 16.38
CA MET A 1 43.70 -3.20 16.82
C MET A 1 42.76 -2.31 16.05
N LEU A 2 42.10 -2.88 15.03
CA LEU A 2 41.27 -2.14 14.06
C LEU A 2 40.01 -1.60 14.76
N ALA A 3 39.83 -0.28 14.72
CA ALA A 3 38.61 0.38 15.18
C ALA A 3 37.52 0.26 14.11
N ALA A 4 36.32 -0.14 14.56
CA ALA A 4 35.09 0.00 13.81
C ALA A 4 34.77 1.48 13.55
N LEU A 5 34.11 1.77 12.43
CA LEU A 5 33.10 2.82 12.20
C LEU A 5 33.05 3.12 10.68
N THR A 6 32.07 2.55 9.97
CA THR A 6 31.64 3.08 8.67
C THR A 6 30.24 3.66 8.81
N HIS A 7 30.22 4.95 9.13
CA HIS A 7 29.08 5.82 8.94
C HIS A 7 29.34 6.67 7.68
N THR A 8 28.34 6.79 6.80
CA THR A 8 27.90 7.98 6.04
C THR A 8 27.56 7.66 4.58
N ALA A 9 26.38 8.14 4.18
CA ALA A 9 25.76 8.10 2.85
C ALA A 9 26.47 9.02 1.83
N LEU A 10 26.11 8.91 0.53
CA LEU A 10 25.33 9.92 -0.23
C LEU A 10 25.57 9.86 -1.77
N HIS A 11 24.45 9.68 -2.50
CA HIS A 11 24.03 10.22 -3.81
C HIS A 11 24.93 10.12 -5.06
N SER A 12 24.33 9.62 -6.15
CA SER A 12 24.71 9.95 -7.52
C SER A 12 23.47 10.37 -8.32
N ALA A 13 23.73 11.34 -9.20
CA ALA A 13 22.82 12.32 -9.73
C ALA A 13 22.07 11.88 -11.00
N ALA A 14 20.86 12.44 -11.12
CA ALA A 14 20.17 12.96 -12.30
C ALA A 14 20.49 12.39 -13.70
N GLY A 15 19.45 11.95 -14.41
CA GLY A 15 19.57 11.80 -15.86
C GLY A 15 18.48 11.10 -16.64
N THR A 16 17.31 10.81 -16.09
CA THR A 16 16.09 10.58 -16.88
C THR A 16 14.93 10.97 -15.98
N ALA A 17 13.86 11.56 -16.54
CA ALA A 17 12.62 11.73 -15.81
C ALA A 17 12.24 10.36 -15.23
N ALA A 18 12.51 10.15 -13.94
CA ALA A 18 12.13 8.95 -13.25
C ALA A 18 10.61 8.97 -13.31
N ALA A 19 10.04 8.19 -14.23
CA ALA A 19 8.63 7.88 -14.22
C ALA A 19 8.32 7.52 -12.76
N LEU A 20 7.48 8.33 -12.10
CA LEU A 20 6.88 7.96 -10.84
C LEU A 20 6.46 6.50 -11.00
N PRO A 21 6.91 5.57 -10.13
CA PRO A 21 6.75 4.14 -10.38
C PRO A 21 5.32 3.86 -10.85
N GLN A 22 5.19 3.57 -12.14
CA GLN A 22 3.90 3.27 -12.73
C GLN A 22 3.51 1.92 -12.15
N ALA A 23 2.47 1.94 -11.31
CA ALA A 23 1.82 0.80 -10.68
C ALA A 23 2.77 -0.08 -9.82
N GLY A 24 2.58 -0.03 -8.50
CA GLY A 24 3.31 -0.86 -7.54
C GLY A 24 4.37 -0.05 -6.80
N GLY A 25 4.02 0.42 -5.60
CA GLY A 25 4.93 1.19 -4.75
C GLY A 25 6.18 0.45 -4.29
N HIS A 26 6.87 1.05 -3.30
CA HIS A 26 8.16 0.59 -2.79
C HIS A 26 8.19 -0.94 -2.56
N PRO A 27 9.22 -1.68 -3.00
CA PRO A 27 9.23 -3.16 -3.02
C PRO A 27 9.04 -3.84 -1.65
N SER A 28 9.17 -3.08 -0.56
CA SER A 28 8.84 -3.51 0.80
C SER A 28 7.35 -3.47 1.15
N PHE A 29 6.48 -2.97 0.26
CA PHE A 29 5.05 -2.81 0.50
C PHE A 29 4.20 -3.20 -0.71
N ALA A 30 3.17 -4.00 -0.48
CA ALA A 30 2.20 -4.38 -1.51
C ALA A 30 0.84 -4.70 -0.84
N PRO A 31 -0.19 -3.87 -1.05
CA PRO A 31 -0.22 -2.63 -1.83
C PRO A 31 0.53 -1.46 -1.17
N CYS A 32 1.00 -0.52 -2.00
CA CYS A 32 1.44 0.82 -1.59
C CYS A 32 0.95 1.82 -2.64
N HIS A 33 -0.26 2.34 -2.45
CA HIS A 33 -0.96 3.14 -3.45
C HIS A 33 -2.08 4.00 -2.84
N ILE A 34 -2.59 4.94 -3.64
CA ILE A 34 -3.75 5.76 -3.31
C ILE A 34 -4.99 5.14 -3.98
N PHE A 35 -6.04 4.93 -3.20
CA PHE A 35 -7.31 4.36 -3.64
C PHE A 35 -8.43 5.38 -3.45
N PRO A 36 -9.36 5.51 -4.41
CA PRO A 36 -10.56 6.31 -4.21
C PRO A 36 -11.46 5.65 -3.16
N THR A 37 -12.14 6.47 -2.38
CA THR A 37 -13.19 6.07 -1.44
C THR A 37 -14.53 6.69 -1.85
N ALA A 38 -15.60 6.45 -1.10
CA ALA A 38 -16.92 7.00 -1.42
C ALA A 38 -16.94 8.55 -1.46
N ASP A 39 -16.05 9.21 -0.71
CA ASP A 39 -16.05 10.66 -0.51
C ASP A 39 -14.68 11.33 -0.64
N GLY A 40 -13.64 10.58 -1.05
CA GLY A 40 -12.28 11.09 -1.11
C GLY A 40 -11.27 10.07 -1.60
N ALA A 41 -10.09 10.07 -0.97
CA ALA A 41 -9.02 9.14 -1.30
C ALA A 41 -8.25 8.71 -0.05
N LEU A 42 -7.76 7.47 -0.10
CA LEU A 42 -7.06 6.77 0.97
C LEU A 42 -5.73 6.23 0.44
N PHE A 43 -4.63 6.66 1.04
CA PHE A 43 -3.34 6.01 0.89
C PHE A 43 -3.28 4.77 1.79
N LEU A 44 -2.88 3.63 1.22
CA LEU A 44 -2.66 2.37 1.91
C LEU A 44 -1.21 1.91 1.69
N ALA A 45 -0.54 1.49 2.76
CA ALA A 45 0.78 0.87 2.70
C ALA A 45 0.82 -0.41 3.56
N VAL A 46 0.72 -1.57 2.91
CA VAL A 46 0.71 -2.88 3.56
C VAL A 46 2.10 -3.50 3.48
N SER A 47 2.71 -3.79 4.64
CA SER A 47 4.10 -4.24 4.72
C SER A 47 4.28 -5.75 4.91
N ASN A 48 3.21 -6.46 5.30
CA ASN A 48 3.28 -7.87 5.65
C ASN A 48 1.95 -8.59 5.44
N ASP A 49 2.00 -9.92 5.50
CA ASP A 49 0.86 -10.80 5.21
C ASP A 49 -0.24 -10.71 6.28
N TYR A 50 0.13 -10.44 7.54
CA TYR A 50 -0.83 -10.21 8.62
C TYR A 50 -1.68 -8.95 8.34
N GLN A 51 -1.04 -7.82 8.01
CA GLN A 51 -1.75 -6.59 7.63
C GLN A 51 -2.64 -6.79 6.40
N PHE A 52 -2.20 -7.61 5.44
CA PHE A 52 -3.01 -7.93 4.28
C PHE A 52 -4.25 -8.78 4.64
N ALA A 53 -4.10 -9.73 5.57
CA ALA A 53 -5.22 -10.52 6.07
C ALA A 53 -6.25 -9.65 6.80
N GLU A 54 -5.80 -8.72 7.65
CA GLU A 54 -6.68 -7.76 8.32
C GLU A 54 -7.40 -6.86 7.32
N LEU A 55 -6.68 -6.31 6.33
CA LEU A 55 -7.30 -5.54 5.23
C LEU A 55 -8.35 -6.36 4.47
N SER A 56 -8.04 -7.63 4.17
CA SER A 56 -8.96 -8.53 3.46
C SER A 56 -10.24 -8.81 4.27
N ALA A 57 -10.11 -8.99 5.58
CA ALA A 57 -11.25 -9.15 6.47
C ALA A 57 -12.11 -7.87 6.55
N LEU A 58 -11.48 -6.70 6.70
CA LEU A 58 -12.17 -5.41 6.70
C LEU A 58 -12.86 -5.10 5.37
N ALA A 59 -12.27 -5.54 4.26
CA ALA A 59 -12.86 -5.46 2.92
C ALA A 59 -14.07 -6.39 2.71
N GLY A 60 -14.43 -7.22 3.70
CA GLY A 60 -15.48 -8.24 3.54
C GLY A 60 -15.08 -9.37 2.60
N GLN A 61 -13.78 -9.51 2.30
CA GLN A 61 -13.23 -10.46 1.34
C GLN A 61 -12.09 -11.28 1.98
N PRO A 62 -12.33 -11.98 3.10
CA PRO A 62 -11.28 -12.70 3.83
C PRO A 62 -10.58 -13.78 2.98
N GLN A 63 -11.21 -14.25 1.91
CA GLN A 63 -10.60 -15.20 0.98
C GLN A 63 -9.42 -14.62 0.18
N TRP A 64 -9.27 -13.29 0.09
CA TRP A 64 -8.14 -12.68 -0.61
C TRP A 64 -6.80 -13.04 0.03
N SER A 65 -6.72 -13.13 1.35
CA SER A 65 -5.48 -13.52 2.04
C SER A 65 -5.11 -14.99 1.84
N ALA A 66 -6.04 -15.82 1.35
CA ALA A 66 -5.79 -17.21 0.98
C ALA A 66 -5.63 -17.40 -0.54
N ASP A 67 -5.97 -16.40 -1.36
CA ASP A 67 -5.82 -16.45 -2.80
C ASP A 67 -4.33 -16.56 -3.16
N PRO A 68 -3.89 -17.56 -3.96
CA PRO A 68 -2.48 -17.72 -4.34
C PRO A 68 -1.85 -16.47 -4.98
N ARG A 69 -2.67 -15.59 -5.56
CA ARG A 69 -2.22 -14.32 -6.14
C ARG A 69 -1.85 -13.28 -5.09
N PHE A 70 -2.43 -13.34 -3.88
CA PHE A 70 -2.28 -12.30 -2.85
C PHE A 70 -1.83 -12.80 -1.48
N ALA A 71 -1.75 -14.11 -1.27
CA ALA A 71 -1.47 -14.73 0.03
C ALA A 71 -0.10 -14.38 0.62
N SER A 72 0.87 -13.99 -0.21
CA SER A 72 2.21 -13.60 0.23
C SER A 72 2.63 -12.26 -0.38
N HIS A 73 3.52 -11.56 0.30
CA HIS A 73 4.09 -10.30 -0.19
C HIS A 73 4.66 -10.40 -1.62
N PRO A 74 5.51 -11.39 -1.97
CA PRO A 74 5.99 -11.54 -3.35
C PRO A 74 4.87 -11.80 -4.36
N ALA A 75 3.83 -12.54 -3.97
CA ALA A 75 2.67 -12.75 -4.83
C ALA A 75 1.92 -11.43 -5.07
N ARG A 76 1.67 -10.64 -4.02
CA ARG A 76 1.04 -9.31 -4.15
C ARG A 76 1.85 -8.37 -5.02
N CYS A 77 3.19 -8.38 -4.92
CA CYS A 77 4.05 -7.61 -5.83
C CYS A 77 3.88 -8.06 -7.29
N ARG A 78 3.86 -9.37 -7.55
CA ARG A 78 3.68 -9.93 -8.90
C ARG A 78 2.29 -9.61 -9.48
N HIS A 79 1.26 -9.66 -8.65
CA HIS A 79 -0.14 -9.46 -9.02
C HIS A 79 -0.66 -8.07 -8.65
N HIS A 80 0.22 -7.07 -8.52
CA HIS A 80 -0.14 -5.75 -7.98
C HIS A 80 -1.21 -5.04 -8.81
N ILE A 81 -1.27 -5.27 -10.13
CA ILE A 81 -2.30 -4.69 -11.01
C ILE A 81 -3.67 -5.24 -10.63
N GLU A 82 -3.80 -6.57 -10.56
CA GLU A 82 -5.04 -7.25 -10.15
C GLU A 82 -5.45 -6.84 -8.73
N LEU A 83 -4.48 -6.79 -7.82
CA LEU A 83 -4.69 -6.37 -6.45
C LEU A 83 -5.19 -4.92 -6.35
N THR A 84 -4.60 -4.02 -7.14
CA THR A 84 -5.01 -2.61 -7.18
C THR A 84 -6.44 -2.48 -7.69
N GLU A 85 -6.83 -3.26 -8.69
CA GLU A 85 -8.18 -3.22 -9.26
C GLU A 85 -9.23 -3.69 -8.25
N VAL A 86 -9.00 -4.81 -7.56
CA VAL A 86 -9.96 -5.32 -6.56
C VAL A 86 -10.07 -4.38 -5.36
N LEU A 87 -8.95 -3.81 -4.90
CA LEU A 87 -8.96 -2.83 -3.81
C LEU A 87 -9.68 -1.55 -4.21
N ARG A 88 -9.45 -1.04 -5.43
CA ARG A 88 -10.13 0.17 -5.94
C ARG A 88 -11.65 0.01 -5.96
N ARG A 89 -12.15 -1.17 -6.32
CA ARG A 89 -13.59 -1.46 -6.33
C ARG A 89 -14.16 -1.54 -4.91
N CYS A 90 -13.39 -2.09 -3.98
CA CYS A 90 -13.82 -2.22 -2.59
C CYS A 90 -13.77 -0.90 -1.82
N THR A 91 -12.70 -0.10 -1.98
CA THR A 91 -12.51 1.10 -1.18
C THR A 91 -13.56 2.17 -1.42
N VAL A 92 -14.18 2.21 -2.60
CA VAL A 92 -15.27 3.13 -2.94
C VAL A 92 -16.61 2.81 -2.26
N GLU A 93 -16.73 1.64 -1.62
CA GLU A 93 -17.96 1.22 -0.93
C GLU A 93 -18.14 1.93 0.43
N HIS A 94 -17.06 2.47 0.99
CA HIS A 94 -17.04 3.11 2.31
C HIS A 94 -16.40 4.49 2.28
N ARG A 95 -16.75 5.32 3.27
CA ARG A 95 -16.20 6.66 3.44
C ARG A 95 -14.74 6.60 3.89
N THR A 96 -13.97 7.63 3.58
CA THR A 96 -12.55 7.72 3.94
C THR A 96 -12.33 7.57 5.44
N GLU A 97 -13.18 8.19 6.26
CA GLU A 97 -13.09 8.13 7.72
C GLU A 97 -13.40 6.72 8.27
N GLU A 98 -14.34 6.00 7.66
CA GLU A 98 -14.69 4.62 8.04
C GLU A 98 -13.49 3.70 7.83
N TRP A 99 -12.84 3.80 6.66
CA TRP A 99 -11.60 3.09 6.39
C TRP A 99 -10.49 3.46 7.36
N MET A 100 -10.27 4.76 7.57
CA MET A 100 -9.22 5.25 8.46
C MET A 100 -9.38 4.73 9.89
N ALA A 101 -10.61 4.71 10.41
CA ALA A 101 -10.88 4.17 11.75
C ALA A 101 -10.61 2.66 11.80
N ALA A 102 -11.13 1.89 10.85
CA ALA A 102 -10.97 0.45 10.81
C ALA A 102 -9.51 0.01 10.63
N LEU A 103 -8.78 0.64 9.71
CA LEU A 103 -7.40 0.28 9.39
C LEU A 103 -6.41 0.63 10.50
N ARG A 104 -6.61 1.78 11.16
CA ARG A 104 -5.81 2.17 12.34
C ARG A 104 -6.01 1.19 13.49
N TRP A 105 -7.22 0.70 13.69
CA TRP A 105 -7.54 -0.27 14.73
C TRP A 105 -6.74 -1.57 14.57
N VAL A 106 -6.61 -2.07 13.34
CA VAL A 106 -5.88 -3.32 13.03
C VAL A 106 -4.39 -3.10 12.73
N GLY A 107 -3.89 -1.87 12.82
CA GLY A 107 -2.48 -1.54 12.61
C GLY A 107 -2.03 -1.58 11.15
N VAL A 108 -2.92 -1.32 10.19
CA VAL A 108 -2.58 -1.14 8.77
C VAL A 108 -2.23 0.34 8.53
N PRO A 109 -1.01 0.67 8.06
CA PRO A 109 -0.62 2.04 7.77
C PRO A 109 -1.49 2.68 6.67
N CYS A 110 -2.12 3.80 6.99
CA CYS A 110 -3.01 4.51 6.08
C CYS A 110 -3.04 6.03 6.34
N ALA A 111 -3.42 6.80 5.31
CA ALA A 111 -3.64 8.24 5.39
C ALA A 111 -4.77 8.70 4.47
N ALA A 112 -5.57 9.66 4.91
CA ALA A 112 -6.56 10.33 4.08
C ALA A 112 -5.88 11.40 3.21
N LEU A 113 -6.32 11.55 1.97
CA LEU A 113 -5.90 12.64 1.09
C LEU A 113 -7.03 13.65 0.95
N ALA A 114 -6.70 14.92 1.17
CA ALA A 114 -7.62 16.02 0.91
C ALA A 114 -7.77 16.26 -0.61
N PRO A 115 -8.94 16.75 -1.08
CA PRO A 115 -9.21 16.98 -2.51
C PRO A 115 -8.18 17.87 -3.23
N ASN A 116 -7.49 18.74 -2.49
CA ASN A 116 -6.46 19.64 -3.02
C ASN A 116 -5.09 18.98 -3.23
N GLN A 117 -4.98 17.66 -3.07
CA GLN A 117 -3.75 16.88 -3.23
C GLN A 117 -3.81 15.89 -4.41
N LEU A 118 -4.88 15.92 -5.19
CA LEU A 118 -5.07 15.12 -6.41
C LEU A 118 -4.83 16.01 -7.64
N SER A 119 -3.57 16.33 -7.92
CA SER A 119 -3.13 17.11 -9.09
C SER A 119 -2.47 16.23 -10.15
#